data_AF-A0A3C0SN07-F1
#
_entry.id   AF-A0A3C0SN07-F1
#
_cell.length_a   1.000
_cell.length_b   1.000
_cell.length_c   1.000
_cell.angle_alpha   90.00
_cell.angle_beta   90.00
_cell.angle_gamma   90.00
#
_symmetry.space_group_name_H-M   'P 1'
#
loop_
_entity.id
_entity.type
_entity.pdbx_description
1 polymer ?
#
loop_
_entity_poly.entity_id
_entity_poly.type
_entity_poly.pdbx_seq_one_letter_code
_entity_poly.pdbx_strand_id
1 'polypeptide(L)'
;HTGKNTNHTQGKMAALLCTTDETSFGERWEFTLNTFIPGDIMYKIFWSKEYTHNAWIEKLKKLILESIDNGFPVIADTFQSKEKGFLTSNYKEQNKDEIAHYITVIGYMIKSDGSCYFRYMDSCAYNHGVYTVPLYTLASITHNKKAGGLVCYRGVS
;
A
#
# COMPACT_ATOMS: atom_id res chain seq x y z
N HIS A 1 32.78 3.40 4.94
CA HIS A 1 31.78 4.38 4.48
C HIS A 1 30.41 3.71 4.38
N THR A 2 29.42 4.13 5.18
CA THR A 2 28.05 3.59 5.20
C THR A 2 27.05 4.53 4.50
N GLY A 3 27.50 5.23 3.46
CA GLY A 3 26.62 6.10 2.67
C GLY A 3 25.73 5.25 1.77
N LYS A 4 24.40 5.28 2.00
CA LYS A 4 23.44 4.70 1.06
C LYS A 4 23.46 5.55 -0.21
N ASN A 5 23.83 4.93 -1.33
CA ASN A 5 23.76 5.56 -2.65
C ASN A 5 22.27 5.78 -3.01
N THR A 6 21.76 7.01 -2.88
CA THR A 6 20.37 7.35 -3.22
C THR A 6 20.28 7.93 -4.63
N ASN A 7 20.78 7.21 -5.64
CA ASN A 7 20.59 7.61 -7.04
C ASN A 7 19.10 7.63 -7.46
N HIS A 8 18.23 7.08 -6.60
CA HIS A 8 16.78 7.08 -6.72
C HIS A 8 16.21 8.06 -5.69
N THR A 9 15.54 9.10 -6.19
CA THR A 9 14.85 10.11 -5.37
C THR A 9 13.34 9.94 -5.52
N GLN A 10 12.56 10.41 -4.54
CA GLN A 10 11.10 10.48 -4.67
C GLN A 10 10.69 11.22 -5.95
N GLY A 11 11.40 12.28 -6.33
CA GLY A 11 11.13 13.02 -7.57
C GLY A 11 11.28 12.20 -8.85
N LYS A 12 12.29 11.31 -8.93
CA LYS A 12 12.47 10.42 -10.10
C LYS A 12 11.36 9.38 -10.22
N MET A 13 10.91 8.81 -9.10
CA MET A 13 9.78 7.87 -9.10
C MET A 13 8.45 8.58 -9.37
N ALA A 14 8.23 9.74 -8.75
CA ALA A 14 7.03 10.55 -8.98
C ALA A 14 6.89 10.93 -10.45
N ALA A 15 7.96 11.33 -11.14
CA ALA A 15 7.91 11.65 -12.56
C ALA A 15 7.39 10.50 -13.46
N LEU A 16 7.66 9.23 -13.11
CA LEU A 16 7.11 8.09 -13.84
C LEU A 16 5.63 7.81 -13.48
N LEU A 17 5.26 8.04 -12.23
CA LEU A 17 3.91 7.82 -11.72
C LEU A 17 2.93 8.95 -12.10
N CYS A 18 3.42 10.16 -12.33
CA CYS A 18 2.60 11.33 -12.65
C CYS A 18 1.86 11.16 -13.98
N THR A 19 0.56 11.41 -13.93
CA THR A 19 -0.28 11.79 -15.07
C THR A 19 -0.32 13.31 -15.17
N THR A 20 -1.16 13.86 -16.05
CA THR A 20 -1.31 15.32 -16.23
C THR A 20 -1.70 16.02 -14.94
N ASP A 21 -2.52 15.38 -14.09
CA ASP A 21 -3.17 16.02 -12.95
C ASP A 21 -2.94 15.30 -11.60
N GLU A 22 -2.48 14.04 -11.60
CA GLU A 22 -2.35 13.23 -10.38
C GLU A 22 -1.33 12.08 -10.50
N THR A 23 -1.20 11.25 -9.46
CA THR A 23 -0.54 9.93 -9.56
C THR A 23 -1.62 8.86 -9.48
N SER A 24 -1.95 8.24 -10.62
CA SER A 24 -3.04 7.26 -10.67
C SER A 24 -2.54 5.86 -10.31
N PHE A 25 -3.35 5.10 -9.57
CA PHE A 25 -3.07 3.70 -9.28
C PHE A 25 -3.30 2.87 -10.54
N GLY A 26 -2.31 2.10 -10.98
CA GLY A 26 -2.35 1.41 -12.27
C GLY A 26 -0.98 0.95 -12.73
N GLU A 27 -0.89 0.37 -13.94
CA GLU A 27 0.27 -0.35 -14.48
C GLU A 27 1.61 0.40 -14.37
N ARG A 28 1.58 1.74 -14.33
CA ARG A 28 2.76 2.57 -14.07
C ARG A 28 3.43 2.29 -12.73
N TRP A 29 2.70 1.83 -11.72
CA TRP A 29 3.26 1.39 -10.45
C TRP A 29 4.10 0.13 -10.58
N GLU A 30 3.63 -0.88 -11.33
CA GLU A 30 4.43 -2.08 -11.62
C GLU A 30 5.70 -1.69 -12.35
N PHE A 31 5.56 -0.92 -13.44
CA PHE A 31 6.69 -0.46 -14.24
C PHE A 31 7.71 0.33 -13.41
N THR A 32 7.24 1.28 -12.60
CA THR A 32 8.11 2.13 -11.77
C THR A 32 8.85 1.29 -10.73
N LEU A 33 8.15 0.45 -9.96
CA LEU A 33 8.80 -0.36 -8.92
C LEU A 33 9.78 -1.38 -9.51
N ASN A 34 9.43 -2.02 -10.63
CA ASN A 34 10.33 -2.97 -11.32
C ASN A 34 11.53 -2.28 -11.99
N THR A 35 11.44 -0.98 -12.32
CA THR A 35 12.56 -0.19 -12.84
C THR A 35 13.54 0.23 -11.73
N PHE A 36 13.01 0.52 -10.54
CA PHE A 36 13.75 1.19 -9.48
C PHE A 36 14.24 0.27 -8.35
N ILE A 37 13.73 -0.96 -8.26
CA ILE A 37 14.17 -1.93 -7.24
C ILE A 37 15.11 -2.94 -7.89
N PRO A 38 16.36 -3.10 -7.38
CA PRO A 38 17.37 -3.92 -8.02
C PRO A 38 17.07 -5.43 -7.95
N GLY A 39 17.16 -6.11 -9.09
CA GLY A 39 16.98 -7.58 -9.23
C GLY A 39 15.87 -7.93 -10.24
N ASP A 40 15.69 -9.23 -10.53
CA ASP A 40 14.56 -9.74 -11.33
C ASP A 40 13.27 -9.77 -10.50
N ILE A 41 12.93 -8.63 -9.91
CA ILE A 41 11.79 -8.46 -9.02
C ILE A 41 10.56 -8.22 -9.88
N MET A 42 9.49 -8.94 -9.58
CA MET A 42 8.24 -8.90 -10.34
C MET A 42 7.13 -8.31 -9.46
N TYR A 43 7.14 -7.00 -9.24
CA TYR A 43 5.97 -6.33 -8.69
C TYR A 43 4.77 -6.49 -9.62
N LYS A 44 3.61 -6.78 -9.02
CA LYS A 44 2.34 -6.91 -9.72
C LYS A 44 1.23 -6.22 -8.92
N ILE A 45 0.30 -5.61 -9.65
CA ILE A 45 -0.93 -5.04 -9.12
C ILE A 45 -1.96 -6.14 -8.95
N PHE A 46 -2.63 -6.08 -7.81
CA PHE A 46 -3.81 -6.85 -7.50
C PHE A 46 -4.94 -5.88 -7.21
N TRP A 47 -5.95 -5.90 -8.08
CA TRP A 47 -7.09 -5.00 -7.99
C TRP A 47 -8.14 -5.55 -7.03
N SER A 48 -8.58 -4.75 -6.07
CA SER A 48 -9.56 -5.21 -5.08
C SER A 48 -10.92 -5.54 -5.72
N LYS A 49 -11.27 -4.85 -6.80
CA LYS A 49 -12.54 -5.02 -7.54
C LYS A 49 -12.72 -6.41 -8.15
N GLU A 50 -11.64 -7.17 -8.32
CA GLU A 50 -11.67 -8.56 -8.81
C GLU A 50 -12.13 -9.56 -7.74
N TYR A 51 -12.30 -9.11 -6.50
CA TYR A 51 -12.62 -9.94 -5.34
C TYR A 51 -13.87 -9.42 -4.63
N THR A 52 -14.66 -10.34 -4.06
CA THR A 52 -15.61 -9.96 -3.01
C THR A 52 -14.85 -9.41 -1.80
N HIS A 53 -15.52 -8.66 -0.94
CA HIS A 53 -14.86 -8.07 0.24
C HIS A 53 -14.17 -9.14 1.12
N ASN A 54 -14.84 -10.26 1.39
CA ASN A 54 -14.26 -11.35 2.19
C ASN A 54 -13.09 -12.04 1.47
N ALA A 55 -13.19 -12.27 0.16
CA ALA A 55 -12.07 -12.84 -0.60
C ALA A 55 -10.89 -11.86 -0.67
N TRP A 56 -11.17 -10.56 -0.68
CA TRP A 56 -10.14 -9.52 -0.65
C TRP A 56 -9.39 -9.50 0.67
N ILE A 57 -10.06 -9.67 1.81
CA ILE A 57 -9.41 -9.77 3.13
C ILE A 57 -8.34 -10.87 3.13
N GLU A 58 -8.71 -12.08 2.69
CA GLU A 58 -7.79 -13.22 2.66
C GLU A 58 -6.66 -13.01 1.63
N LYS A 59 -7.02 -12.50 0.44
CA LYS A 59 -6.06 -12.21 -0.61
C LYS A 59 -5.03 -11.16 -0.17
N LEU A 60 -5.48 -10.07 0.42
CA LEU A 60 -4.66 -8.98 0.93
C LEU A 60 -3.71 -9.49 2.01
N LYS A 61 -4.22 -10.26 2.99
CA LYS A 61 -3.38 -10.85 4.04
C LYS A 61 -2.26 -11.69 3.42
N LYS A 62 -2.61 -12.60 2.52
CA LYS A 62 -1.63 -13.46 1.84
C LYS A 62 -0.57 -12.65 1.09
N LEU A 63 -1.00 -11.70 0.25
CA LEU A 63 -0.11 -10.89 -0.57
C LEU A 63 0.89 -10.07 0.27
N ILE A 64 0.43 -9.48 1.37
CA ILE A 64 1.29 -8.71 2.26
C ILE A 64 2.28 -9.61 2.97
N LEU A 65 1.83 -10.72 3.56
CA LEU A 65 2.73 -11.67 4.24
C LEU A 65 3.82 -12.16 3.29
N GLU A 66 3.44 -12.65 2.10
CA GLU A 66 4.39 -13.15 1.10
C GLU A 66 5.39 -12.06 0.67
N SER A 67 4.94 -10.83 0.44
CA SER A 67 5.84 -9.74 0.04
C SER A 67 6.83 -9.39 1.15
N ILE A 68 6.33 -9.20 2.37
CA ILE A 68 7.15 -8.81 3.53
C ILE A 68 8.14 -9.92 3.91
N ASP A 69 7.73 -11.19 3.89
CA ASP A 69 8.61 -12.33 4.20
C ASP A 69 9.75 -12.47 3.18
N ASN A 70 9.53 -12.02 1.94
CA ASN A 70 10.57 -11.93 0.90
C ASN A 70 11.38 -10.61 0.98
N GLY A 71 11.16 -9.78 1.99
CA GLY A 71 11.90 -8.53 2.19
C GLY A 71 11.42 -7.35 1.34
N PHE A 72 10.26 -7.46 0.70
CA PHE A 72 9.73 -6.44 -0.21
C PHE A 72 8.54 -5.69 0.39
N PRO A 73 8.56 -4.35 0.39
CA PRO A 73 7.41 -3.56 0.84
C PRO A 73 6.26 -3.68 -0.16
N VAL A 74 5.05 -3.37 0.32
CA VAL A 74 3.81 -3.34 -0.48
C VAL A 74 3.27 -1.92 -0.55
N ILE A 75 2.90 -1.47 -1.74
CA ILE A 75 2.15 -0.22 -1.90
C ILE A 75 0.67 -0.53 -1.83
N ALA A 76 -0.07 0.16 -0.95
CA ALA A 76 -1.51 0.03 -0.85
C ALA A 76 -2.20 1.32 -1.31
N ASP A 77 -3.14 1.18 -2.25
CA ASP A 77 -4.05 2.23 -2.68
C ASP A 77 -5.27 2.26 -1.75
N THR A 78 -5.38 3.33 -0.97
CA THR A 78 -6.38 3.45 0.08
C THR A 78 -7.39 4.54 -0.23
N PHE A 79 -8.64 4.25 0.10
CA PHE A 79 -9.76 5.16 0.00
C PHE A 79 -10.51 5.17 1.32
N GLN A 80 -10.26 6.20 2.12
CA GLN A 80 -10.72 6.32 3.50
C GLN A 80 -12.01 7.15 3.56
N SER A 81 -12.97 6.72 4.37
CA SER A 81 -14.22 7.44 4.61
C SER A 81 -14.85 7.00 5.93
N LYS A 82 -15.91 7.67 6.38
CA LYS A 82 -16.64 7.27 7.61
C LYS A 82 -17.19 5.83 7.54
N GLU A 83 -17.58 5.38 6.35
CA GLU A 83 -18.14 4.05 6.13
C GLU A 83 -17.06 2.95 6.09
N LYS A 84 -15.88 3.28 5.54
CA LYS A 84 -14.79 2.31 5.34
C LYS A 84 -13.78 2.28 6.48
N GLY A 85 -13.67 3.38 7.21
CA GLY A 85 -12.65 3.60 8.23
C GLY A 85 -11.51 4.50 7.74
N PHE A 86 -10.63 4.83 8.69
CA PHE A 86 -9.45 5.67 8.48
C PHE A 86 -8.21 4.95 9.01
N LEU A 87 -7.06 5.25 8.41
CA LEU A 87 -5.75 4.76 8.81
C LEU A 87 -5.34 5.28 10.20
N THR A 88 -5.62 6.57 10.47
CA THR A 88 -5.37 7.24 11.75
C THR A 88 -6.46 8.26 12.06
N SER A 89 -6.49 8.76 13.30
CA SER A 89 -7.37 9.88 13.70
C SER A 89 -7.08 11.16 12.93
N ASN A 90 -5.81 11.42 12.56
CA ASN A 90 -5.41 12.63 11.83
C ASN A 90 -6.14 12.75 10.49
N TYR A 91 -6.39 11.62 9.80
CA TYR A 91 -7.18 11.61 8.58
C TYR A 91 -8.65 11.92 8.82
N LYS A 92 -9.23 11.39 9.90
CA LYS A 92 -10.62 11.66 10.29
C LYS A 92 -10.84 13.14 10.58
N GLU A 93 -9.83 13.82 11.15
CA GLU A 93 -9.88 15.23 11.52
C GLU A 93 -9.74 16.21 10.34
N GLN A 94 -9.36 15.72 9.14
CA GLN A 94 -9.26 16.58 7.94
C GLN A 94 -10.62 17.10 7.43
N ASN A 95 -11.75 16.70 8.04
CA ASN A 95 -13.11 17.09 7.65
C ASN A 95 -13.42 16.87 6.15
N LYS A 96 -12.77 15.88 5.53
CA LYS A 96 -13.07 15.43 4.17
C LYS A 96 -13.96 14.20 4.24
N ASP A 97 -14.95 14.13 3.34
CA ASP A 97 -15.84 12.97 3.26
C ASP A 97 -15.08 11.72 2.80
N GLU A 98 -14.12 11.92 1.89
CA GLU A 98 -13.32 10.85 1.30
C GLU A 98 -11.85 11.30 1.14
N ILE A 99 -10.92 10.38 1.38
CA ILE A 99 -9.47 10.62 1.26
C ILE A 99 -8.84 9.46 0.48
N ALA A 100 -8.38 9.74 -0.74
CA ALA A 100 -7.52 8.86 -1.51
C ALA A 100 -6.06 9.06 -1.09
N HIS A 101 -5.34 7.97 -0.83
CA HIS A 101 -3.95 8.03 -0.37
C HIS A 101 -3.19 6.73 -0.63
N TYR A 102 -1.88 6.83 -0.88
CA TYR A 102 -0.98 5.68 -0.93
C TYR A 102 -0.20 5.55 0.37
N ILE A 103 -0.10 4.32 0.86
CA ILE A 103 0.80 3.97 1.97
C ILE A 103 1.75 2.85 1.58
N THR A 104 2.87 2.76 2.28
CA THR A 104 3.81 1.65 2.12
C THR A 104 3.68 0.71 3.32
N VAL A 105 3.15 -0.48 3.12
CA VAL A 105 3.17 -1.54 4.15
C VAL A 105 4.57 -2.14 4.20
N ILE A 106 5.15 -2.17 5.41
CA ILE A 106 6.54 -2.54 5.68
C ILE A 106 6.68 -3.68 6.69
N GLY A 107 5.57 -4.20 7.21
CA GLY A 107 5.60 -5.27 8.20
C GLY A 107 4.21 -5.71 8.61
N TYR A 108 4.15 -6.77 9.40
CA TYR A 108 2.92 -7.27 9.99
C TYR A 108 3.17 -7.81 11.40
N MET A 109 2.09 -7.96 12.15
CA MET A 109 2.06 -8.59 13.46
C MET A 109 0.82 -9.46 13.54
N ILE A 110 0.99 -10.73 13.91
CA ILE A 110 -0.10 -11.65 14.24
C ILE A 110 -0.02 -11.91 15.73
N LYS A 111 -1.08 -11.57 16.46
CA LYS A 111 -1.18 -11.82 17.90
C LYS A 111 -1.59 -13.26 18.19
N SER A 112 -1.44 -13.69 19.44
CA SER A 112 -1.81 -15.04 19.89
C SER A 112 -3.30 -15.37 19.71
N ASP A 113 -4.17 -14.35 19.69
CA ASP A 113 -5.62 -14.49 19.41
C ASP A 113 -5.94 -14.58 17.90
N GLY A 114 -4.92 -14.59 17.04
CA GLY A 114 -5.05 -14.65 15.58
C GLY A 114 -5.33 -13.29 14.93
N SER A 115 -5.51 -12.22 15.71
CA SER A 115 -5.69 -10.88 15.15
C SER A 115 -4.44 -10.42 14.39
N CYS A 116 -4.65 -9.89 13.19
CA CYS A 116 -3.60 -9.51 12.27
C CYS A 116 -3.60 -7.99 12.08
N TYR A 117 -2.41 -7.40 12.18
CA TYR A 117 -2.16 -5.99 12.02
C TYR A 117 -1.02 -5.77 11.04
N PHE A 118 -1.08 -4.68 10.28
CA PHE A 118 -0.04 -4.29 9.33
C PHE A 118 0.64 -3.02 9.79
N ARG A 119 1.97 -3.02 9.73
CA ARG A 119 2.80 -1.86 9.98
C ARG A 119 3.05 -1.15 8.65
N TYR A 120 2.79 0.15 8.60
CA TYR A 120 2.95 0.94 7.38
C TYR A 120 3.65 2.26 7.64
N MET A 121 4.36 2.74 6.62
CA MET A 121 4.90 4.08 6.53
C MET A 121 3.92 4.98 5.78
N ASP A 122 3.76 6.18 6.30
CA ASP A 122 2.93 7.22 5.73
C ASP A 122 3.77 8.49 5.54
N SER A 123 3.70 9.07 4.35
CA SER A 123 4.45 10.26 3.97
C SER A 123 3.58 11.52 3.87
N CYS A 124 2.33 11.47 4.33
CA CYS A 124 1.46 12.63 4.31
C CYS A 124 1.95 13.69 5.32
N ALA A 125 1.98 14.96 4.92
CA ALA A 125 2.57 16.04 5.73
C ALA A 125 1.98 16.15 7.16
N TYR A 126 0.69 15.87 7.31
CA TYR A 126 -0.03 15.90 8.59
C TYR A 126 -0.14 14.51 9.27
N ASN A 127 0.42 13.46 8.66
CA ASN A 127 0.44 12.10 9.20
C ASN A 127 1.73 11.38 8.76
N HIS A 128 2.89 11.93 9.12
CA HIS A 128 4.19 11.42 8.70
C HIS A 128 4.78 10.52 9.79
N GLY A 129 4.92 9.23 9.50
CA GLY A 129 5.47 8.29 10.47
C GLY A 129 5.26 6.82 10.13
N VAL A 130 5.40 5.99 11.16
CA VAL A 130 5.18 4.55 11.08
C VAL A 130 4.07 4.17 12.04
N TYR A 131 3.03 3.54 11.50
CA TYR A 131 1.80 3.24 12.22
C TYR A 131 1.42 1.78 12.05
N THR A 132 0.37 1.37 12.76
CA THR A 132 -0.18 0.01 12.69
C THR A 132 -1.68 0.08 12.47
N VAL A 133 -2.20 -0.73 11.56
CA VAL A 133 -3.64 -0.79 11.23
C VAL A 133 -4.14 -2.24 11.27
N PRO A 134 -5.35 -2.52 11.79
CA PRO A 134 -5.93 -3.85 11.72
C PRO A 134 -6.16 -4.31 10.27
N LEU A 135 -6.03 -5.62 10.01
CA LEU A 135 -6.30 -6.24 8.71
C LEU A 135 -7.65 -5.81 8.12
N TYR A 136 -8.73 -5.88 8.90
CA TYR A 136 -10.07 -5.54 8.43
C TYR A 136 -10.20 -4.07 8.01
N THR A 137 -9.56 -3.16 8.75
CA THR A 137 -9.55 -1.74 8.40
C THR A 137 -8.79 -1.52 7.09
N LEU A 138 -7.60 -2.11 6.94
CA LEU A 138 -6.83 -2.00 5.70
C LEU A 138 -7.55 -2.61 4.50
N ALA A 139 -8.18 -3.78 4.68
CA ALA A 139 -8.96 -4.43 3.64
C ALA A 139 -10.19 -3.60 3.25
N SER A 140 -10.86 -2.97 4.20
CA SER A 140 -12.00 -2.08 3.93
C SER A 140 -11.62 -0.87 3.10
N ILE A 141 -10.56 -0.14 3.49
CA ILE A 141 -10.15 1.07 2.78
C ILE A 141 -9.46 0.77 1.45
N THR A 142 -8.91 -0.43 1.25
CA THR A 142 -8.34 -0.86 -0.05
C THR A 142 -9.37 -1.56 -0.94
N HIS A 143 -10.54 -1.94 -0.42
CA HIS A 143 -11.62 -2.55 -1.19
C HIS A 143 -12.57 -1.50 -1.73
N ASN A 144 -12.44 -1.19 -3.01
CA ASN A 144 -13.28 -0.18 -3.63
C ASN A 144 -13.49 -0.46 -5.11
N LYS A 145 -14.74 -0.26 -5.56
CA LYS A 145 -15.18 -0.54 -6.94
C LYS A 145 -14.59 0.43 -7.96
N LYS A 146 -14.19 1.64 -7.54
CA LYS A 146 -13.67 2.68 -8.44
C LYS A 146 -12.13 2.70 -8.52
N ALA A 147 -11.44 2.53 -7.40
CA ALA A 147 -9.98 2.51 -7.28
C ALA A 147 -9.61 1.84 -5.96
N GLY A 148 -8.60 0.99 -5.92
CA GLY A 148 -8.24 0.20 -4.74
C GLY A 148 -7.50 -1.09 -5.10
N GLY A 149 -6.48 -1.41 -4.32
CA GLY A 149 -5.66 -2.59 -4.57
C GLY A 149 -4.30 -2.50 -3.90
N LEU A 150 -3.45 -3.46 -4.24
CA LEU A 150 -2.07 -3.52 -3.77
C LEU A 150 -1.11 -3.69 -4.94
N VAL A 151 0.08 -3.10 -4.82
CA VAL A 151 1.23 -3.46 -5.65
C VAL A 151 2.19 -4.26 -4.79
N CYS A 152 2.30 -5.55 -5.10
CA CYS A 152 2.98 -6.55 -4.27
C CYS A 152 4.08 -7.25 -5.05
N TYR A 153 5.06 -7.78 -4.34
CA TYR A 153 6.00 -8.72 -4.92
C TYR A 153 5.25 -9.99 -5.34
N ARG A 154 5.36 -10.34 -6.62
CA ARG A 154 4.94 -11.65 -7.12
C ARG A 154 6.10 -12.60 -6.89
N GLY A 155 5.98 -13.43 -5.85
CA GLY A 155 6.87 -14.58 -5.68
C GLY A 155 6.98 -15.38 -6.97
N VAL A 156 8.17 -15.83 -7.30
CA VAL A 156 8.38 -16.75 -8.43
C VAL A 156 7.74 -18.08 -8.00
N SER A 157 6.60 -18.42 -8.61
CA SER A 157 5.92 -19.71 -8.45
C SER A 157 6.63 -20.81 -9.21
#